data_AF-A0A522WFT8-F1
#
_entry.id   AF-A0A522WFT8-F1
#
_cell.length_a   1.000
_cell.length_b   1.000
_cell.length_c   1.000
_cell.angle_alpha   90.00
_cell.angle_beta   90.00
_cell.angle_gamma   90.00
#
_symmetry.space_group_name_H-M   'P 1'
#
loop_
_entity.id
_entity.type
_entity.pdbx_description
1 polymer ?
#
loop_
_entity_poly.entity_id
_entity_poly.type
_entity_poly.pdbx_seq_one_letter_code
_entity_poly.pdbx_strand_id
1 'polypeptide(L)'
;MDFNLYAILIAYFLDLIFGDPEWQMHPVRIIGKMIAGLEKWLNVPSDNKILRGFILSLIVICSVGGAVWASLRLAWIISPVIYFFLSTLLIYFGLSVRDLAVQAHRVRMALADRNIPQAREQLARIVGRDTGALDEPEIVRASVETVAESAMDGIIAPLFYCFLGGPALMWVYKAVNTLDSMVGYRNQRFIEFGRVSAKLDAMMNFIPARITSFLIGVSGGVCGKD
;
A
#
# COMPACT_ATOMS: atom_id res chain seq x y z
N MET A 1 23.06 6.88 9.23
CA MET A 1 21.96 6.03 9.73
C MET A 1 20.92 6.88 10.45
N ASP A 2 21.33 7.91 11.20
CA ASP A 2 20.44 8.75 12.01
C ASP A 2 19.39 9.56 11.20
N PHE A 3 19.77 10.13 10.05
CA PHE A 3 18.85 10.94 9.24
C PHE A 3 17.57 10.20 8.81
N ASN A 4 17.68 8.90 8.47
CA ASN A 4 16.53 8.13 8.02
C ASN A 4 15.60 7.78 9.18
N LEU A 5 16.13 7.53 10.38
CA LEU A 5 15.30 7.27 11.55
C LEU A 5 14.47 8.50 11.92
N TYR A 6 15.09 9.69 11.95
CA TYR A 6 14.36 10.93 12.18
C TYR A 6 13.34 11.21 11.08
N ALA A 7 13.69 10.96 9.81
CA ALA A 7 12.77 11.12 8.68
C ALA A 7 11.56 10.18 8.82
N ILE A 8 11.76 8.92 9.21
CA ILE A 8 10.68 7.95 9.46
C ILE A 8 9.78 8.44 10.60
N LEU A 9 10.36 8.86 11.72
CA LEU A 9 9.58 9.33 12.87
C LEU A 9 8.75 10.56 12.52
N ILE A 10 9.35 11.57 11.87
CA ILE A 10 8.64 12.77 11.46
C ILE A 10 7.56 12.42 10.44
N ALA A 11 7.87 11.60 9.43
CA ALA A 11 6.89 11.18 8.42
C ALA A 11 5.69 10.45 9.05
N TYR A 12 5.94 9.57 10.02
CA TYR A 12 4.88 8.88 10.77
C TYR A 12 3.99 9.85 11.53
N PHE A 13 4.56 10.82 12.25
CA PHE A 13 3.76 11.84 12.95
C PHE A 13 3.02 12.77 11.98
N LEU A 14 3.61 13.13 10.85
CA LEU A 14 2.94 13.88 9.80
C LEU A 14 1.73 13.10 9.26
N ASP A 15 1.87 11.80 9.03
CA ASP A 15 0.75 10.94 8.63
C ASP A 15 -0.36 10.90 9.69
N LEU A 16 -0.02 10.77 10.97
CA LEU A 16 -1.01 10.83 12.05
C LEU A 16 -1.77 12.18 12.11
N ILE A 17 -1.09 13.29 11.80
CA ILE A 17 -1.67 14.65 11.89
C ILE A 17 -2.46 15.03 10.64
N PHE A 18 -1.96 14.68 9.46
CA PHE A 18 -2.49 15.14 8.18
C PHE A 18 -3.24 14.05 7.41
N GLY A 19 -2.89 12.77 7.57
CA GLY A 19 -3.41 11.67 6.75
C GLY A 19 -2.93 11.73 5.31
N ASP A 20 -3.52 10.91 4.44
CA ASP A 20 -3.18 10.87 3.02
C ASP A 20 -3.95 11.95 2.24
N PRO A 21 -3.28 12.88 1.53
CA PRO A 21 -4.00 13.89 0.77
C PRO A 21 -4.74 13.29 -0.44
N GLU A 22 -6.04 13.59 -0.55
CA GLU A 22 -6.91 13.10 -1.62
C GLU A 22 -6.67 13.73 -3.02
N TRP A 23 -5.50 14.30 -3.29
CA TRP A 23 -5.18 14.98 -4.55
C TRP A 23 -4.76 14.04 -5.71
N GLN A 24 -4.88 14.50 -6.95
CA GLN A 24 -4.59 13.69 -8.15
C GLN A 24 -3.09 13.46 -8.43
N MET A 25 -2.22 14.23 -7.78
CA MET A 25 -0.76 14.16 -7.92
C MET A 25 -0.10 13.27 -6.85
N HIS A 26 -0.89 12.53 -6.06
CA HIS A 26 -0.34 11.58 -5.10
C HIS A 26 0.57 10.55 -5.81
N PRO A 27 1.79 10.26 -5.32
CA PRO A 27 2.73 9.41 -6.05
C PRO A 27 2.18 8.03 -6.40
N VAL A 28 1.41 7.39 -5.50
CA VAL A 28 0.73 6.11 -5.78
C VAL A 28 -0.24 6.21 -6.95
N ARG A 29 -1.00 7.32 -7.05
CA ARG A 29 -1.92 7.55 -8.18
C ARG A 29 -1.16 7.81 -9.48
N ILE A 30 0.01 8.43 -9.43
CA ILE A 30 0.90 8.60 -10.60
C ILE A 30 1.41 7.23 -11.08
N ILE A 31 1.84 6.37 -10.16
CA ILE A 31 2.22 4.98 -10.48
C ILE A 31 1.05 4.26 -11.14
N GLY A 32 -0.17 4.40 -10.59
CA GLY A 32 -1.35 3.77 -11.16
C GLY A 32 -1.71 4.26 -12.56
N LYS A 33 -1.57 5.58 -12.83
CA LYS A 33 -1.72 6.14 -14.19
C LYS A 33 -0.67 5.58 -15.16
N MET A 34 0.58 5.44 -14.71
CA MET A 34 1.65 4.83 -15.52
C MET A 34 1.33 3.37 -15.85
N ILE A 35 0.88 2.58 -14.85
CA ILE A 35 0.47 1.19 -15.05
C ILE A 35 -0.70 1.12 -16.03
N ALA A 36 -1.75 1.92 -15.84
CA ALA A 36 -2.92 1.92 -16.73
C ALA A 36 -2.57 2.35 -18.17
N GLY A 37 -1.61 3.27 -18.32
CA GLY A 37 -1.09 3.67 -19.63
C GLY A 37 -0.38 2.50 -20.30
N LEU A 38 0.62 1.91 -19.63
CA LEU A 38 1.41 0.80 -20.16
C LEU A 38 0.60 -0.48 -20.38
N GLU A 39 -0.38 -0.77 -19.52
CA GLU A 39 -1.29 -1.91 -19.63
C GLU A 39 -2.06 -1.89 -20.95
N LYS A 40 -2.55 -0.72 -21.41
CA LYS A 40 -3.23 -0.60 -22.70
C LYS A 40 -2.36 -1.01 -23.90
N TRP A 41 -1.05 -0.80 -23.82
CA TRP A 41 -0.10 -1.14 -24.88
C TRP A 41 0.42 -2.57 -24.78
N LEU A 42 0.60 -3.06 -23.55
CA LEU A 42 1.23 -4.35 -23.29
C LEU A 42 0.22 -5.50 -23.19
N ASN A 43 -0.99 -5.26 -22.66
CA ASN A 43 -2.05 -6.26 -22.48
C ASN A 43 -2.94 -6.39 -23.73
N VAL A 44 -2.32 -6.68 -24.88
CA VAL A 44 -3.03 -6.98 -26.13
C VAL A 44 -3.09 -8.49 -26.36
N PRO A 45 -4.02 -9.00 -27.21
CA PRO A 45 -4.08 -10.41 -27.57
C PRO A 45 -2.72 -10.91 -28.08
N SER A 46 -2.14 -11.88 -27.38
CA SER A 46 -0.81 -12.42 -27.65
C SER A 46 -0.63 -13.72 -26.88
N ASP A 47 0.15 -14.65 -27.42
CA ASP A 47 0.47 -15.92 -26.75
C ASP A 47 1.40 -15.76 -25.54
N ASN A 48 2.07 -14.60 -25.42
CA ASN A 48 3.11 -14.35 -24.40
C ASN A 48 2.67 -13.30 -23.36
N LYS A 49 1.44 -13.37 -22.85
CA LYS A 49 0.91 -12.42 -21.85
C LYS A 49 1.77 -12.33 -20.58
N ILE A 50 2.33 -13.44 -20.12
CA ILE A 50 3.20 -13.47 -18.93
C ILE A 50 4.46 -12.60 -19.13
N LEU A 51 5.12 -12.72 -20.29
CA LEU A 51 6.32 -11.92 -20.60
C LEU A 51 5.99 -10.43 -20.69
N ARG A 52 4.85 -10.08 -21.27
CA ARG A 52 4.37 -8.68 -21.34
C ARG A 52 4.07 -8.12 -19.95
N GLY A 53 3.50 -8.94 -19.06
CA GLY A 53 3.30 -8.61 -17.65
C GLY A 53 4.61 -8.43 -16.87
N PHE A 54 5.61 -9.27 -17.17
CA PHE A 54 6.97 -9.10 -16.64
C PHE A 54 7.58 -7.78 -17.10
N ILE A 55 7.50 -7.45 -18.39
CA ILE A 55 8.00 -6.19 -18.96
C ILE A 55 7.31 -4.99 -18.30
N LEU A 56 5.97 -5.04 -18.14
CA LEU A 56 5.23 -4.00 -17.42
C LEU A 56 5.79 -3.82 -16.01
N SER A 57 5.91 -4.92 -15.26
CA SER A 57 6.38 -4.89 -13.87
C SER A 57 7.79 -4.31 -13.78
N LEU A 58 8.69 -4.76 -14.65
CA LEU A 58 10.07 -4.30 -14.71
C LEU A 58 10.15 -2.80 -15.03
N ILE A 59 9.42 -2.32 -16.04
CA ILE A 59 9.40 -0.90 -16.41
C ILE A 59 8.92 -0.06 -15.24
N VAL A 60 7.81 -0.43 -14.60
CA VAL A 60 7.21 0.32 -13.49
C VAL A 60 8.15 0.36 -12.29
N ILE A 61 8.67 -0.79 -11.86
CA ILE A 61 9.57 -0.91 -10.69
C ILE A 61 10.86 -0.13 -10.92
N CYS A 62 11.52 -0.32 -12.08
CA CYS A 62 12.76 0.38 -12.40
C CYS A 62 12.55 1.89 -12.54
N SER A 63 11.42 2.31 -13.12
CA SER A 63 11.13 3.75 -13.29
C SER A 63 10.88 4.43 -11.94
N VAL A 64 10.06 3.82 -11.07
CA VAL A 64 9.74 4.37 -9.74
C VAL A 64 10.98 4.34 -8.84
N GLY A 65 11.61 3.17 -8.71
CA GLY A 65 12.80 3.01 -7.88
C GLY A 65 13.96 3.88 -8.36
N GLY A 66 14.18 3.93 -9.68
CA GLY A 66 15.21 4.76 -10.30
C GLY A 66 14.96 6.26 -10.10
N ALA A 67 13.72 6.73 -10.28
CA ALA A 67 13.37 8.14 -10.07
C ALA A 67 13.54 8.57 -8.60
N VAL A 68 13.09 7.73 -7.66
CA VAL A 68 13.24 8.00 -6.22
C VAL A 68 14.71 7.96 -5.81
N TRP A 69 15.47 6.95 -6.26
CA TRP A 69 16.90 6.86 -5.97
C TRP A 69 17.67 8.06 -6.56
N ALA A 70 17.42 8.42 -7.81
CA ALA A 70 18.10 9.53 -8.49
C ALA A 70 17.78 10.87 -7.83
N SER A 71 16.51 11.12 -7.47
CA SER A 71 16.09 12.35 -6.78
C SER A 71 16.73 12.47 -5.39
N LEU A 72 16.76 11.39 -4.61
CA LEU A 72 17.45 11.35 -3.32
C LEU A 72 18.97 11.53 -3.48
N ARG A 73 19.58 10.92 -4.49
CA ARG A 73 21.01 11.06 -4.77
C ARG A 73 21.36 12.50 -5.14
N LEU A 74 20.55 13.14 -5.97
CA LEU A 74 20.70 14.54 -6.34
C LEU A 74 20.51 15.45 -5.11
N ALA A 75 19.46 15.21 -4.32
CA ALA A 75 19.20 15.95 -3.08
C ALA A 75 20.39 15.88 -2.12
N TRP A 76 21.00 14.70 -1.96
CA TRP A 76 22.20 14.52 -1.14
C TRP A 76 23.41 15.31 -1.65
N ILE A 77 23.60 15.36 -2.97
CA ILE A 77 24.70 16.14 -3.59
C ILE A 77 24.49 17.65 -3.37
N ILE A 78 23.24 18.13 -3.42
CA ILE A 78 22.92 19.55 -3.21
C ILE A 78 23.05 19.93 -1.74
N SER A 79 22.39 19.20 -0.83
CA SER A 79 22.43 19.45 0.62
C SER A 79 21.83 18.29 1.43
N PRO A 80 22.47 17.88 2.55
CA PRO A 80 21.88 16.93 3.49
C PRO A 80 20.50 17.33 4.01
N VAL A 81 20.22 18.63 4.11
CA VAL A 81 18.93 19.15 4.55
C VAL A 81 17.84 18.87 3.51
N ILE A 82 18.13 19.07 2.22
CA ILE A 82 17.18 18.77 1.14
C ILE A 82 16.93 17.28 1.06
N TYR A 83 17.97 16.45 1.18
CA TYR A 83 17.82 15.00 1.28
C TYR A 83 16.89 14.60 2.41
N PHE A 84 17.06 15.19 3.59
CA PHE A 84 16.23 14.90 4.76
C PHE A 84 14.75 15.24 4.53
N PHE A 85 14.44 16.43 4.00
CA PHE A 85 13.07 16.83 3.70
C PHE A 85 12.44 15.96 2.61
N LEU A 86 13.17 15.68 1.53
CA LEU A 86 12.67 14.83 0.45
C LEU A 86 12.43 13.39 0.93
N SER A 87 13.36 12.84 1.72
CA SER A 87 13.24 11.52 2.34
C SER A 87 12.00 11.45 3.23
N THR A 88 11.81 12.44 4.11
CA THR A 88 10.63 12.54 5.00
C THR A 88 9.33 12.59 4.20
N LEU A 89 9.28 13.42 3.16
CA LEU A 89 8.10 13.57 2.32
C LEU A 89 7.74 12.28 1.57
N LEU A 90 8.76 11.59 1.02
CA LEU A 90 8.59 10.32 0.34
C LEU A 90 8.11 9.22 1.29
N ILE A 91 8.61 9.19 2.53
CA ILE A 91 8.14 8.22 3.53
C ILE A 91 6.68 8.54 3.91
N TYR A 92 6.36 9.81 4.16
CA TYR A 92 5.01 10.26 4.51
C TYR A 92 3.99 9.80 3.47
N PHE A 93 4.23 10.06 2.17
CA PHE A 93 3.32 9.65 1.08
C PHE A 93 3.23 8.15 0.83
N GLY A 94 4.14 7.34 1.39
CA GLY A 94 4.04 5.88 1.26
C GLY A 94 3.41 5.20 2.47
N LEU A 95 3.11 5.94 3.55
CA LEU A 95 2.37 5.47 4.72
C LEU A 95 0.88 5.84 4.61
N SER A 96 0.04 5.12 5.35
CA SER A 96 -1.42 5.36 5.39
C SER A 96 -2.04 5.02 6.74
N VAL A 97 -1.37 5.37 7.85
CA VAL A 97 -1.76 5.00 9.22
C VAL A 97 -3.07 5.68 9.61
N ARG A 98 -3.15 7.00 9.44
CA ARG A 98 -4.34 7.76 9.84
C ARG A 98 -5.56 7.38 9.02
N ASP A 99 -5.40 7.28 7.71
CA ASP A 99 -6.50 6.94 6.80
C ASP A 99 -7.07 5.56 7.13
N LEU A 100 -6.21 4.57 7.37
CA LEU A 100 -6.63 3.26 7.82
C LEU A 100 -7.43 3.33 9.14
N ALA A 101 -6.92 4.08 10.12
CA ALA A 101 -7.60 4.25 11.40
C ALA A 101 -8.98 4.92 11.25
N VAL A 102 -9.08 5.94 10.40
CA VAL A 102 -10.35 6.65 10.12
C VAL A 102 -11.36 5.72 9.47
N GLN A 103 -10.96 4.96 8.45
CA GLN A 103 -11.90 4.06 7.76
C GLN A 103 -12.35 2.91 8.66
N ALA A 104 -11.42 2.28 9.40
CA ALA A 104 -11.76 1.24 10.37
C ALA A 104 -12.72 1.76 11.45
N HIS A 105 -12.51 2.99 11.91
CA HIS A 105 -13.37 3.62 12.91
C HIS A 105 -14.80 3.87 12.39
N ARG A 106 -14.96 4.26 11.12
CA ARG A 106 -16.29 4.48 10.51
C ARG A 106 -17.12 3.19 10.51
N VAL A 107 -16.54 2.05 10.14
CA VAL A 107 -17.23 0.76 10.18
C VAL A 107 -17.57 0.38 11.62
N ARG A 108 -16.61 0.53 12.54
CA ARG A 108 -16.82 0.24 13.96
C ARG A 108 -17.95 1.07 14.58
N MET A 109 -18.07 2.35 14.21
CA MET A 109 -19.14 3.21 14.74
C MET A 109 -20.51 2.80 14.21
N ALA A 110 -20.63 2.51 12.92
CA ALA A 110 -21.88 2.00 12.36
C ALA A 110 -22.34 0.69 13.01
N LEU A 111 -21.40 -0.22 13.33
CA LEU A 111 -21.67 -1.45 14.08
C LEU A 111 -22.10 -1.15 15.53
N ALA A 112 -21.42 -0.23 16.22
CA ALA A 112 -21.77 0.16 17.58
C ALA A 112 -23.19 0.76 17.67
N ASP A 113 -23.61 1.48 16.64
CA ASP A 113 -24.94 2.07 16.51
C ASP A 113 -25.99 1.06 16.01
N ARG A 114 -25.61 -0.21 15.81
CA ARG A 114 -26.44 -1.29 15.24
C ARG A 114 -27.04 -0.95 13.86
N ASN A 115 -26.36 -0.08 13.10
CA ASN A 115 -26.78 0.36 11.77
C ASN A 115 -26.09 -0.49 10.68
N ILE A 116 -26.63 -1.68 10.43
CA ILE A 116 -26.10 -2.63 9.44
C ILE A 116 -26.02 -2.04 8.03
N PRO A 117 -27.05 -1.34 7.50
CA PRO A 117 -26.94 -0.68 6.20
C PRO A 117 -25.74 0.27 6.09
N GLN A 118 -25.52 1.10 7.12
CA GLN A 118 -24.38 2.01 7.14
C GLN A 118 -23.05 1.27 7.28
N ALA A 119 -23.00 0.19 8.08
CA ALA A 119 -21.79 -0.61 8.23
C ALA A 119 -21.37 -1.26 6.90
N ARG A 120 -22.33 -1.76 6.11
CA ARG A 120 -22.09 -2.26 4.74
C ARG A 120 -21.56 -1.17 3.82
N GLU A 121 -22.16 0.02 3.85
CA GLU A 121 -21.72 1.16 3.04
C GLU A 121 -20.27 1.57 3.37
N GLN A 122 -19.93 1.68 4.66
CA GLN A 122 -18.57 2.03 5.07
C GLN A 122 -17.58 0.91 4.74
N LEU A 123 -17.95 -0.36 4.93
CA LEU A 123 -17.12 -1.50 4.57
C LEU A 123 -16.84 -1.55 3.07
N ALA A 124 -17.84 -1.27 2.22
CA ALA A 124 -17.70 -1.24 0.76
C ALA A 124 -16.66 -0.22 0.26
N ARG A 125 -16.30 0.78 1.08
CA ARG A 125 -15.27 1.77 0.75
C ARG A 125 -13.84 1.23 0.92
N ILE A 126 -13.67 0.16 1.69
CA ILE A 126 -12.36 -0.41 2.01
C ILE A 126 -12.16 -1.85 1.52
N VAL A 127 -13.24 -2.58 1.23
CA VAL A 127 -13.15 -3.94 0.70
C VAL A 127 -13.47 -3.98 -0.80
N GLY A 128 -12.75 -4.84 -1.54
CA GLY A 128 -12.98 -5.05 -2.98
C GLY A 128 -14.12 -6.02 -3.33
N ARG A 129 -14.97 -6.41 -2.37
CA ARG A 129 -16.06 -7.40 -2.55
C ARG A 129 -17.44 -6.79 -2.32
N ASP A 130 -18.47 -7.42 -2.86
CA ASP A 130 -19.85 -7.03 -2.57
C ASP A 130 -20.17 -7.22 -1.09
N THR A 131 -20.75 -6.19 -0.47
CA THR A 131 -21.11 -6.15 0.95
C THR A 131 -22.62 -6.18 1.18
N GLY A 132 -23.43 -6.11 0.12
CA GLY A 132 -24.88 -5.89 0.22
C GLY A 132 -25.63 -6.98 1.00
N ALA A 133 -25.13 -8.21 0.98
CA ALA A 133 -25.74 -9.36 1.64
C ALA A 133 -25.11 -9.73 3.00
N LEU A 134 -24.02 -9.07 3.42
CA LEU A 134 -23.26 -9.50 4.60
C LEU A 134 -24.01 -9.24 5.90
N ASP A 135 -24.11 -10.24 6.77
CA ASP A 135 -24.61 -10.08 8.13
C ASP A 135 -23.57 -9.42 9.06
N GLU A 136 -23.95 -9.14 10.31
CA GLU A 136 -23.05 -8.46 11.26
C GLU A 136 -21.73 -9.22 11.49
N PRO A 137 -21.72 -10.54 11.81
CA PRO A 137 -20.49 -11.32 11.89
C PRO A 137 -19.62 -11.27 10.63
N GLU A 138 -20.23 -11.35 9.44
CA GLU A 138 -19.53 -11.27 8.17
C GLU A 138 -18.91 -9.88 7.93
N ILE A 139 -19.60 -8.80 8.34
CA ILE A 139 -19.07 -7.43 8.29
C ILE A 139 -17.88 -7.28 9.23
N VAL A 140 -17.98 -7.78 10.47
CA VAL A 140 -16.86 -7.73 11.43
C VAL A 140 -15.66 -8.47 10.87
N ARG A 141 -15.87 -9.70 10.39
CA ARG A 141 -14.81 -10.51 9.78
C ARG A 141 -14.16 -9.80 8.60
N ALA A 142 -14.96 -9.29 7.67
CA ALA A 142 -14.46 -8.54 6.51
C ALA A 142 -13.61 -7.34 6.94
N SER A 143 -14.08 -6.61 7.95
CA SER A 143 -13.40 -5.42 8.47
C SER A 143 -12.05 -5.79 9.06
N VAL A 144 -11.98 -6.86 9.86
CA VAL A 144 -10.72 -7.32 10.47
C VAL A 144 -9.75 -7.81 9.39
N GLU A 145 -10.21 -8.60 8.41
CA GLU A 145 -9.42 -9.06 7.28
C GLU A 145 -8.83 -7.86 6.50
N THR A 146 -9.67 -6.91 6.10
CA THR A 146 -9.26 -5.72 5.34
C THR A 146 -8.34 -4.80 6.13
N VAL A 147 -8.57 -4.61 7.43
CA VAL A 147 -7.70 -3.77 8.28
C VAL A 147 -6.34 -4.42 8.45
N ALA A 148 -6.29 -5.75 8.65
CA ALA A 148 -5.02 -6.48 8.77
C ALA A 148 -4.21 -6.41 7.46
N GLU A 149 -4.85 -6.62 6.32
CA GLU A 149 -4.25 -6.51 4.99
C GLU A 149 -3.74 -5.08 4.73
N SER A 150 -4.57 -4.07 4.98
CA SER A 150 -4.22 -2.66 4.79
C SER A 150 -3.12 -2.18 5.74
N ALA A 151 -3.06 -2.70 6.97
CA ALA A 151 -1.97 -2.39 7.91
C ALA A 151 -0.64 -2.97 7.41
N MET A 152 -0.68 -4.17 6.84
CA MET A 152 0.49 -4.82 6.25
C MET A 152 1.01 -4.02 5.05
N ASP A 153 0.13 -3.70 4.09
CA ASP A 153 0.50 -3.02 2.84
C ASP A 153 0.77 -1.51 2.99
N GLY A 154 0.07 -0.86 3.91
CA GLY A 154 0.10 0.59 4.11
C GLY A 154 1.07 1.06 5.20
N ILE A 155 1.55 0.16 6.06
CA ILE A 155 2.36 0.54 7.22
C ILE A 155 3.57 -0.39 7.37
N ILE A 156 3.35 -1.68 7.63
CA ILE A 156 4.42 -2.59 8.06
C ILE A 156 5.41 -2.87 6.93
N ALA A 157 4.93 -3.26 5.74
CA ALA A 157 5.80 -3.54 4.61
C ALA A 157 6.53 -2.28 4.09
N PRO A 158 5.87 -1.11 3.92
CA PRO A 158 6.58 0.12 3.59
C PRO A 158 7.68 0.48 4.59
N LEU A 159 7.42 0.41 5.90
CA LEU A 159 8.42 0.68 6.93
C LEU A 159 9.55 -0.35 6.90
N PHE A 160 9.23 -1.64 6.77
CA PHE A 160 10.22 -2.71 6.69
C PHE A 160 11.22 -2.47 5.55
N TYR A 161 10.73 -2.18 4.34
CA TYR A 161 11.58 -1.88 3.19
C TYR A 161 12.29 -0.53 3.32
N CYS A 162 11.67 0.45 4.00
CA CYS A 162 12.33 1.71 4.33
C CYS A 162 13.51 1.52 5.29
N PHE A 163 13.41 0.63 6.28
CA PHE A 163 14.52 0.32 7.18
C PHE A 163 15.66 -0.42 6.47
N LEU A 164 15.34 -1.29 5.51
CA LEU A 164 16.35 -2.06 4.78
C LEU A 164 17.11 -1.24 3.73
N GLY A 165 16.43 -0.35 3.01
CA GLY A 165 17.01 0.33 1.85
C GLY A 165 16.64 1.80 1.72
N GLY A 166 16.08 2.41 2.77
CA GLY A 166 15.60 3.79 2.76
C GLY A 166 14.34 3.98 1.90
N PRO A 167 13.95 5.24 1.66
CA PRO A 167 12.72 5.54 0.91
C PRO A 167 12.73 4.96 -0.51
N ALA A 168 13.90 4.78 -1.13
CA ALA A 168 14.00 4.18 -2.46
C ALA A 168 13.46 2.74 -2.49
N LEU A 169 13.85 1.90 -1.52
CA LEU A 169 13.36 0.52 -1.45
C LEU A 169 11.90 0.44 -1.00
N MET A 170 11.46 1.35 -0.13
CA MET A 170 10.04 1.53 0.20
C MET A 170 9.18 1.83 -1.04
N TRP A 171 9.63 2.72 -1.94
CA TRP A 171 8.89 3.04 -3.16
C TRP A 171 8.96 1.95 -4.22
N VAL A 172 10.04 1.14 -4.24
CA VAL A 172 10.06 -0.11 -5.03
C VAL A 172 8.96 -1.06 -4.55
N TYR A 173 8.82 -1.24 -3.24
CA TYR A 173 7.72 -2.03 -2.67
C TYR A 173 6.35 -1.43 -3.03
N LYS A 174 6.14 -0.12 -2.85
CA LYS A 174 4.87 0.53 -3.22
C LYS A 174 4.55 0.36 -4.72
N ALA A 175 5.56 0.36 -5.60
CA ALA A 175 5.36 0.07 -7.01
C ALA A 175 4.88 -1.37 -7.26
N VAL A 176 5.47 -2.35 -6.58
CA VAL A 176 5.05 -3.77 -6.65
C VAL A 176 3.63 -3.94 -6.12
N ASN A 177 3.31 -3.38 -4.96
CA ASN A 177 1.99 -3.46 -4.36
C ASN A 177 0.91 -2.76 -5.22
N THR A 178 1.25 -1.62 -5.84
CA THR A 178 0.35 -0.94 -6.79
C THR A 178 0.14 -1.77 -8.07
N LEU A 179 1.18 -2.44 -8.57
CA LEU A 179 1.05 -3.37 -9.69
C LEU A 179 0.08 -4.50 -9.36
N ASP A 180 0.21 -5.14 -8.20
CA ASP A 180 -0.69 -6.21 -7.79
C ASP A 180 -2.14 -5.71 -7.66
N SER A 181 -2.35 -4.58 -6.97
CA SER A 181 -3.67 -3.97 -6.80
C SER A 181 -4.36 -3.58 -8.12
N MET A 182 -3.61 -3.35 -9.20
CA MET A 182 -4.17 -2.93 -10.50
C MET A 182 -4.29 -4.05 -11.51
N VAL A 183 -3.30 -4.94 -11.59
CA VAL A 183 -3.25 -5.99 -12.61
C VAL A 183 -3.14 -7.41 -12.04
N GLY A 184 -3.05 -7.60 -10.73
CA GLY A 184 -2.91 -8.91 -10.07
C GLY A 184 -4.18 -9.76 -9.99
N TYR A 185 -5.32 -9.25 -10.45
CA TYR A 185 -6.60 -9.94 -10.35
C TYR A 185 -6.66 -11.27 -11.10
N ARG A 186 -7.29 -12.27 -10.48
CA ARG A 186 -7.58 -13.57 -11.11
C ARG A 186 -8.83 -13.54 -11.98
N ASN A 187 -8.77 -12.80 -13.09
CA ASN A 187 -9.84 -12.75 -14.10
C ASN A 187 -9.29 -13.02 -15.50
N GLN A 188 -10.18 -13.19 -16.49
CA GLN A 188 -9.78 -13.51 -17.87
C GLN A 188 -8.83 -12.46 -18.49
N ARG A 189 -8.92 -11.19 -18.05
CA ARG A 189 -8.05 -10.11 -18.53
C ARG A 189 -6.63 -10.21 -17.99
N PHE A 190 -6.45 -10.69 -16.76
CA PHE A 190 -5.20 -10.54 -16.02
C PHE A 190 -4.56 -11.84 -15.50
N ILE A 191 -5.23 -13.00 -15.58
CA ILE A 191 -4.73 -14.27 -15.01
C ILE A 191 -3.32 -14.68 -15.47
N GLU A 192 -2.94 -14.32 -16.70
CA GLU A 192 -1.58 -14.52 -17.22
C GLU A 192 -0.74 -13.25 -17.12
N PHE A 193 -1.30 -12.11 -17.53
CA PHE A 193 -0.61 -10.82 -17.58
C PHE A 193 -0.19 -10.32 -16.19
N GLY A 194 -1.07 -10.40 -15.20
CA GLY A 194 -0.83 -10.02 -13.81
C GLY A 194 -0.05 -11.02 -12.97
N ARG A 195 0.28 -12.19 -13.52
CA ARG A 195 0.85 -13.30 -12.72
C ARG A 195 2.20 -12.91 -12.09
N VAL A 196 2.98 -12.10 -12.79
CA VAL A 196 4.30 -11.67 -12.31
C VAL A 196 4.17 -10.69 -11.16
N SER A 197 3.31 -9.67 -11.27
CA SER A 197 3.09 -8.71 -10.19
C SER A 197 2.55 -9.39 -8.94
N ALA A 198 1.57 -10.29 -9.08
CA ALA A 198 1.00 -11.03 -7.96
C ALA A 198 2.01 -11.93 -7.24
N LYS A 199 2.94 -12.55 -7.99
CA LYS A 199 4.01 -13.33 -7.38
C LYS A 199 5.03 -12.46 -6.68
N LEU A 200 5.42 -11.33 -7.29
CA LEU A 200 6.37 -10.40 -6.70
C LEU A 200 5.83 -9.79 -5.40
N ASP A 201 4.56 -9.38 -5.39
CA ASP A 201 3.91 -8.85 -4.20
C ASP A 201 3.88 -9.91 -3.08
N ALA A 202 3.40 -11.12 -3.37
CA ALA A 202 3.39 -12.21 -2.40
C ALA A 202 4.79 -12.54 -1.85
N MET A 203 5.84 -12.45 -2.68
CA MET A 203 7.23 -12.65 -2.24
C MET A 203 7.70 -11.52 -1.33
N MET A 204 7.42 -10.27 -1.66
CA MET A 204 7.83 -9.11 -0.85
C MET A 204 7.06 -9.04 0.47
N ASN A 205 5.78 -9.44 0.47
CA ASN A 205 4.94 -9.46 1.65
C ASN A 205 5.16 -10.69 2.56
N PHE A 206 5.97 -11.68 2.15
CA PHE A 206 6.18 -12.91 2.94
C PHE A 206 6.71 -12.66 4.37
N ILE A 207 7.72 -11.79 4.52
CA ILE A 207 8.28 -11.43 5.83
C ILE A 207 7.40 -10.39 6.54
N PRO A 208 7.04 -9.25 5.90
CA PRO A 208 6.17 -8.25 6.51
C PRO A 208 4.84 -8.80 7.02
N ALA A 209 4.22 -9.75 6.31
CA ALA A 209 2.95 -10.34 6.74
C ALA A 209 3.08 -11.07 8.09
N ARG A 210 4.17 -11.80 8.32
CA ARG A 210 4.41 -12.49 9.61
C ARG A 210 4.65 -11.52 10.75
N ILE A 211 5.41 -10.46 10.47
CA ILE A 211 5.61 -9.37 11.43
C ILE A 211 4.26 -8.73 11.77
N THR A 212 3.44 -8.46 10.75
CA THR A 212 2.10 -7.86 10.92
C THR A 212 1.21 -8.76 11.77
N SER A 213 1.11 -10.05 11.45
CA SER A 213 0.31 -11.02 12.24
C SER A 213 0.75 -11.07 13.70
N PHE A 214 2.06 -11.08 13.96
CA PHE A 214 2.60 -11.04 15.32
C PHE A 214 2.23 -9.75 16.05
N LEU A 215 2.42 -8.59 15.41
CA LEU A 215 2.10 -7.28 16.00
C LEU A 215 0.61 -7.11 16.27
N ILE A 216 -0.26 -7.62 15.38
CA ILE A 216 -1.72 -7.65 15.61
C ILE A 216 -2.03 -8.48 16.87
N GLY A 217 -1.46 -9.68 17.01
CA GLY A 217 -1.67 -10.52 18.20
C GLY A 217 -1.22 -9.84 19.51
N VAL A 218 -0.04 -9.21 19.51
CA VAL A 218 0.46 -8.45 20.66
C VAL A 218 -0.45 -7.25 20.97
N SER A 219 -0.84 -6.48 19.95
CA SER A 219 -1.69 -5.31 20.13
C SER A 219 -3.08 -5.66 20.69
N GLY A 220 -3.65 -6.81 20.30
CA GLY A 220 -4.89 -7.32 20.88
C GLY A 220 -4.77 -7.53 22.39
N GLY A 221 -3.71 -8.21 22.84
CA GLY A 221 -3.43 -8.44 24.26
C GLY A 221 -3.17 -7.15 25.05
N VAL A 222 -2.48 -6.17 24.46
CA VAL A 222 -2.22 -4.87 25.12
C VAL A 222 -3.47 -4.00 25.20
N CYS A 223 -4.33 -4.02 24.18
CA CYS A 223 -5.54 -3.19 24.16
C CYS A 223 -6.66 -3.73 25.06
N GLY A 224 -6.53 -4.94 25.61
CA GLY A 224 -7.50 -5.52 26.56
C GLY A 224 -8.90 -5.70 25.96
N LYS A 225 -8.99 -5.97 24.66
CA LYS A 225 -10.25 -6.22 23.95
C LYS A 225 -10.31 -7.69 23.57
N ASP A 226 -10.70 -8.49 24.55
CA ASP A 226 -11.21 -9.86 24.35
C ASP A 226 -12.69 -9.80 23.92
#